data_AF-A0A2X1NB68-F1
#
_entry.id   AF-A0A2X1NB68-F1
#
_cell.length_a   1.000
_cell.length_b   1.000
_cell.length_c   1.000
_cell.angle_alpha   90.00
_cell.angle_beta   90.00
_cell.angle_gamma   90.00
#
_symmetry.space_group_name_H-M   'P 1'
#
loop_
_entity.id
_entity.type
_entity.pdbx_description
1 polymer ?
#
loop_
_entity_poly.entity_id
_entity_poly.type
_entity_poly.pdbx_seq_one_letter_code
_entity_poly.pdbx_strand_id
1 'polypeptide(L)' 'MTEVNFRDIPPPRYPEDELASEPWYSVSPGDVFPEEFRHWLCADPRIGPLFEEMHADLFRADYWRATTKPHT' A
#
# COMPACT_ATOMS: atom_id res chain seq x y z
N MET A 1 -14.21 17.03 -2.55
CA MET A 1 -13.00 16.26 -2.92
C MET A 1 -13.06 15.01 -2.09
N THR A 2 -13.11 13.84 -2.71
CA THR A 2 -13.19 12.55 -2.02
C THR A 2 -11.97 12.40 -1.11
N GLU A 3 -12.22 12.22 0.19
CA GLU A 3 -11.18 11.97 1.18
C GLU A 3 -10.53 10.63 0.85
N VAL A 4 -9.22 10.63 0.63
CA VAL A 4 -8.45 9.39 0.41
C VAL A 4 -8.07 8.82 1.76
N ASN A 5 -8.36 7.55 1.97
CA ASN A 5 -8.06 6.83 3.20
C ASN A 5 -6.90 5.86 2.99
N PHE A 6 -5.70 6.26 3.42
CA PHE A 6 -4.51 5.41 3.33
C PHE A 6 -4.51 4.35 4.42
N ARG A 7 -4.53 3.08 4.02
CA ARG A 7 -4.61 1.91 4.89
C ARG A 7 -3.47 0.94 4.59
N ASP A 8 -3.02 0.24 5.63
CA ASP A 8 -2.13 -0.90 5.46
C ASP A 8 -2.94 -2.15 5.10
N ILE A 9 -2.37 -3.04 4.29
CA ILE A 9 -2.96 -4.35 4.02
C ILE A 9 -2.87 -5.18 5.31
N PRO A 10 -4.00 -5.67 5.86
CA PRO A 10 -3.95 -6.47 7.08
C PRO A 10 -3.19 -7.77 6.82
N PRO A 11 -2.44 -8.29 7.81
CA PRO A 11 -1.77 -9.56 7.66
C PRO A 11 -2.78 -10.70 7.42
N PRO A 12 -2.41 -11.73 6.65
CA PRO A 12 -3.25 -12.91 6.45
C PRO A 12 -3.53 -13.56 7.81
N ARG A 13 -4.78 -13.99 8.05
CA ARG A 13 -5.15 -14.62 9.33
C ARG A 13 -4.74 -16.08 9.33
N TYR A 14 -4.79 -16.70 8.15
CA TYR A 14 -4.46 -18.09 7.90
C TYR A 14 -3.71 -18.22 6.57
N PRO A 15 -2.93 -19.29 6.33
CA PRO A 15 -2.20 -19.49 5.07
C PRO A 15 -3.09 -19.53 3.83
N GLU A 16 -4.34 -19.96 3.98
CA GLU A 16 -5.35 -19.95 2.91
C GLU A 16 -5.71 -18.53 2.42
N ASP A 17 -5.63 -17.52 3.30
CA ASP A 17 -5.89 -16.11 2.92
C ASP A 17 -4.80 -15.60 1.95
N GLU A 18 -3.57 -16.13 1.99
CA GLU A 18 -2.48 -15.75 1.05
C GLU A 18 -2.69 -16.28 -0.36
N LEU A 19 -3.47 -17.35 -0.50
CA LEU A 19 -3.78 -18.01 -1.77
C LEU A 19 -5.16 -17.62 -2.31
N ALA A 20 -5.92 -16.84 -1.55
CA ALA A 20 -7.25 -16.41 -1.94
C ALA A 20 -7.18 -15.46 -3.15
N SER A 21 -8.09 -15.65 -4.11
CA SER A 21 -8.19 -14.77 -5.29
C SER A 21 -8.90 -13.45 -4.98
N GLU A 22 -9.63 -13.38 -3.87
CA GLU A 22 -10.33 -12.17 -3.39
C GLU A 22 -9.79 -11.75 -2.02
N PRO A 23 -9.68 -10.44 -1.74
CA PRO A 23 -9.29 -9.95 -0.42
C PRO A 23 -10.29 -10.40 0.67
N TRP A 24 -9.78 -10.87 1.80
CA TRP A 24 -10.56 -11.23 2.99
C TRP A 24 -10.91 -10.02 3.85
N TYR A 25 -10.37 -8.86 3.52
CA TYR A 25 -10.63 -7.58 4.18
C TYR A 25 -11.54 -6.70 3.34
N SER A 26 -12.34 -5.86 4.02
CA SER A 26 -13.24 -4.93 3.35
C SER A 26 -12.46 -3.76 2.75
N VAL A 27 -12.75 -3.47 1.48
CA VAL A 27 -12.24 -2.32 0.73
C VAL A 27 -13.40 -1.37 0.45
N SER A 28 -13.27 -0.12 0.87
CA SER A 28 -14.25 0.94 0.61
C SER A 28 -13.79 1.86 -0.52
N PRO A 29 -14.71 2.51 -1.26
CA PRO A 29 -14.34 3.55 -2.21
C PRO A 29 -13.52 4.66 -1.53
N GLY A 30 -12.30 4.90 -2.01
CA GLY A 30 -11.37 5.87 -1.41
C GLY A 30 -10.27 5.24 -0.53
N ASP A 31 -10.34 3.94 -0.24
CA ASP A 31 -9.24 3.22 0.38
C ASP A 31 -8.08 3.07 -0.61
N VAL A 32 -6.87 3.38 -0.14
CA VAL A 32 -5.63 3.25 -0.91
C VAL A 32 -4.62 2.45 -0.09
N PHE A 33 -4.04 1.43 -0.72
CA PHE A 33 -3.03 0.53 -0.14
C PHE A 33 -1.69 0.74 -0.85
N PRO A 34 -0.78 1.56 -0.28
CA PRO A 34 0.47 1.89 -0.96
C PRO A 34 1.40 0.70 -1.20
N GLU A 35 1.24 -0.39 -0.44
CA GLU A 35 1.98 -1.64 -0.65
C GLU A 35 1.76 -2.23 -2.05
N GLU A 36 0.57 -2.07 -2.63
CA GLU A 36 0.25 -2.57 -3.97
C GLU A 36 1.01 -1.82 -5.08
N PHE A 37 1.47 -0.60 -4.82
CA PHE A 37 2.22 0.18 -5.81
C PHE A 37 3.54 -0.49 -6.18
N ARG A 38 4.12 -1.30 -5.29
CA ARG A 38 5.32 -2.08 -5.57
C ARG A 38 5.13 -3.01 -6.77
N HIS A 39 3.95 -3.61 -6.93
CA HIS A 39 3.67 -4.49 -8.06
C HIS A 39 3.85 -3.78 -9.41
N TRP A 40 3.46 -2.50 -9.48
CA TRP A 40 3.49 -1.71 -10.70
C TRP A 40 4.81 -0.95 -10.88
N LEU A 41 5.30 -0.30 -9.82
CA LEU A 41 6.51 0.54 -9.85
C LEU A 41 7.80 -0.28 -9.87
N CYS A 42 7.80 -1.47 -9.27
CA CYS A 42 8.95 -2.37 -9.23
C CYS A 42 8.84 -3.53 -10.23
N ALA A 43 7.96 -3.42 -11.24
CA ALA A 43 7.76 -4.46 -12.25
C ALA A 43 9.02 -4.72 -13.10
N ASP A 44 9.81 -3.67 -13.39
CA ASP A 44 11.12 -3.83 -14.04
C ASP A 44 12.18 -4.21 -12.99
N PRO A 45 12.82 -5.39 -13.10
CA PRO A 45 13.79 -5.87 -12.12
C PRO A 45 15.04 -4.99 -12.00
N ARG A 46 15.30 -4.09 -12.97
CA ARG A 46 16.40 -3.11 -12.91
C ARG A 46 16.00 -1.87 -12.11
N ILE A 47 14.72 -1.54 -12.08
CA ILE A 47 14.17 -0.36 -11.42
C ILE A 47 13.75 -0.69 -9.99
N GLY A 48 13.17 -1.87 -9.76
CA GLY A 48 12.65 -2.29 -8.47
C GLY A 48 13.62 -2.07 -7.30
N PRO A 49 14.85 -2.62 -7.35
CA PRO A 49 15.82 -2.45 -6.27
C PRO A 49 16.21 -0.99 -6.02
N LEU A 50 16.41 -0.19 -7.08
CA LEU A 50 16.79 1.22 -6.97
C LEU A 50 15.65 2.07 -6.38
N PHE A 51 14.42 1.79 -6.82
CA PHE A 51 13.25 2.50 -6.32
C PHE A 51 13.00 2.17 -4.85
N GLU A 52 13.18 0.92 -4.47
CA GLU A 52 13.05 0.50 -3.07
C GLU A 52 14.14 1.11 -2.19
N GLU A 53 15.39 1.20 -2.67
CA GLU A 53 16.47 1.85 -1.92
C GLU A 53 16.19 3.34 -1.66
N MET A 54 15.64 4.05 -2.65
CA MET A 54 15.45 5.50 -2.57
C MET A 54 14.09 5.93 -2.01
N HIS A 55 13.05 5.11 -2.21
CA HIS A 55 11.64 5.50 -2.05
C HIS A 55 10.78 4.43 -1.36
N ALA A 56 11.38 3.59 -0.50
CA ALA A 56 10.64 2.58 0.27
C ALA A 56 9.52 3.17 1.15
N ASP A 57 9.63 4.44 1.54
CA ASP A 57 8.62 5.18 2.30
C ASP A 57 7.30 5.35 1.55
N LEU A 58 7.34 5.43 0.21
CA LEU A 58 6.13 5.55 -0.62
C LEU A 58 5.23 4.31 -0.53
N PHE A 59 5.77 3.16 -0.15
CA PHE A 59 5.02 1.91 0.04
C PHE A 59 4.39 1.77 1.43
N ARG A 60 4.59 2.74 2.33
CA ARG A 60 4.05 2.70 3.70
C ARG A 60 2.87 3.64 3.83
N ALA A 61 1.72 3.13 4.28
CA ALA A 61 0.55 3.97 4.52
C ALA A 61 0.84 5.09 5.54
N ASP A 62 1.72 4.85 6.51
CA ASP A 62 2.22 5.85 7.48
C ASP A 62 2.71 7.14 6.84
N TYR A 63 3.48 7.04 5.75
CA TYR A 63 4.06 8.21 5.07
C TYR A 63 2.96 9.13 4.55
N TRP A 64 1.95 8.54 3.89
CA TRP A 64 0.81 9.26 3.34
C TRP A 64 -0.15 9.78 4.43
N ARG A 65 -0.33 9.01 5.50
CA ARG A 65 -1.09 9.46 6.68
C ARG A 65 -0.41 10.64 7.37
N ALA A 66 0.92 10.73 7.32
CA ALA A 66 1.65 11.86 7.89
C ALA A 66 1.52 13.13 7.04
N THR A 67 1.53 13.01 5.70
CA THR A 67 1.40 14.16 4.79
C THR A 67 -0.03 14.70 4.70
N THR A 68 -1.03 13.84 4.91
CA THR A 68 -2.45 14.23 4.92
C THR A 68 -2.92 14.79 6.26
N LYS A 69 -2.15 14.61 7.34
CA LYS A 69 -2.47 15.24 8.63
C LYS A 69 -2.20 16.75 8.54
N PRO A 70 -3.19 17.60 8.82
CA PRO A 70 -2.95 19.03 8.90
C PRO A 70 -1.92 19.29 10.02
N HIS A 71 -0.85 20.02 9.68
CA HIS A 71 0.08 20.54 10.68
C HIS A 71 -0.74 21.42 11.63
N THR A 72 -0.88 20.98 12.88
CA THR A 72 -1.56 21.74 13.93
C THR A 72 -0.65 22.85 14.43
#